data_AF-I1NPF6-F1
#
_entry.id   AF-I1NPF6-F1
#
_cell.length_a   1.000
_cell.length_b   1.000
_cell.length_c   1.000
_cell.angle_alpha   90.00
_cell.angle_beta   90.00
_cell.angle_gamma   90.00
#
_symmetry.space_group_name_H-M   'P 1'
#
loop_
_entity.id
_entity.type
_entity.pdbx_description
1 polymer ?
#
loop_
_entity_poly.entity_id
_entity_poly.type
_entity_poly.pdbx_seq_one_letter_code
_entity_poly.pdbx_strand_id
1 'polypeptide(L)'
;MTAAAGAASAAIGNMTSLEVLTLGGNYITGVKSEMMKNFCNLRWLELWSNEINQDMAEFMEGLPRCTKSSLQTLDLSATNITGGIPSWINHWSNLRSLQLS
;
A
#
# COMPACT_ATOMS: atom_id res chain seq x y z
N MET A 1 -17.21 -9.41 -12.85
CA MET A 1 -16.42 -8.81 -11.76
C MET A 1 -17.40 -8.03 -10.90
N THR A 2 -17.61 -8.49 -9.68
CA THR A 2 -18.84 -8.28 -8.91
C THR A 2 -18.81 -6.97 -8.12
N ALA A 3 -19.93 -6.24 -8.10
CA ALA A 3 -20.09 -4.93 -7.46
C ALA A 3 -19.66 -4.86 -5.98
N ALA A 4 -19.59 -6.00 -5.28
CA ALA A 4 -19.15 -6.11 -3.89
C ALA A 4 -17.67 -5.73 -3.68
N ALA A 5 -16.77 -6.11 -4.60
CA ALA A 5 -15.35 -5.74 -4.51
C ALA A 5 -15.15 -4.22 -4.70
N GLY A 6 -15.93 -3.61 -5.61
CA GLY A 6 -15.95 -2.16 -5.82
C GLY A 6 -16.48 -1.40 -4.61
N ALA A 7 -17.54 -1.90 -3.97
CA ALA A 7 -18.10 -1.30 -2.76
C ALA A 7 -17.14 -1.38 -1.55
N ALA A 8 -16.44 -2.50 -1.37
CA ALA A 8 -15.43 -2.65 -0.34
C ALA A 8 -14.24 -1.70 -0.56
N SER A 9 -13.76 -1.58 -1.80
CA SER A 9 -12.71 -0.62 -2.16
C SER A 9 -13.14 0.83 -1.90
N ALA A 10 -14.39 1.19 -2.19
CA ALA A 10 -14.93 2.53 -1.90
C ALA A 10 -15.06 2.80 -0.39
N ALA A 11 -15.46 1.81 0.40
CA ALA A 11 -15.59 1.95 1.84
C ALA A 11 -14.22 2.13 2.52
N ILE A 12 -13.24 1.30 2.15
CA ILE A 12 -11.86 1.38 2.65
C ILE A 12 -11.25 2.72 2.23
N GLY A 13 -11.38 3.10 0.96
CA GLY A 13 -10.85 4.35 0.44
C GLY A 13 -11.41 5.61 1.09
N ASN A 14 -12.49 5.56 1.87
CA ASN A 14 -13.03 6.73 2.58
C ASN A 14 -12.47 6.92 4.00
N MET A 15 -11.61 6.03 4.48
CA MET A 15 -10.97 6.15 5.81
C MET A 15 -9.82 7.17 5.79
N THR A 16 -10.11 8.44 5.56
CA THR A 16 -9.12 9.51 5.35
C THR A 16 -8.25 9.81 6.59
N SER A 17 -8.75 9.50 7.78
CA SER A 17 -8.01 9.64 9.06
C SER A 17 -7.15 8.43 9.41
N LEU A 18 -7.10 7.40 8.55
CA LEU A 18 -6.37 6.18 8.86
C LEU A 18 -4.85 6.43 8.90
N GLU A 19 -4.24 6.10 10.04
CA GLU A 19 -2.78 6.18 10.24
C GLU A 19 -2.08 4.83 10.15
N VAL A 20 -2.79 3.75 10.49
CA VAL A 20 -2.25 2.39 10.55
C VAL A 20 -3.18 1.44 9.82
N LEU A 21 -2.64 0.70 8.87
CA LEU A 21 -3.33 -0.39 8.19
C LEU A 21 -2.49 -1.66 8.25
N THR A 22 -2.99 -2.68 8.94
CA THR A 22 -2.35 -3.99 9.06
C THR A 22 -3.29 -5.06 8.51
N LEU A 23 -2.95 -5.59 7.34
CA LEU A 23 -3.71 -6.65 6.68
C LEU A 23 -2.85 -7.89 6.40
N GLY A 24 -1.66 -7.98 6.99
CA GLY A 24 -0.75 -9.08 6.71
C GLY A 24 -1.30 -10.45 7.12
N GLY A 25 -0.92 -11.49 6.37
CA GLY A 25 -1.29 -12.88 6.65
C GLY A 25 -2.74 -13.25 6.30
N ASN A 26 -3.44 -12.43 5.51
CA ASN A 26 -4.86 -12.65 5.18
C ASN A 26 -5.09 -13.28 3.80
N TYR A 27 -4.04 -13.54 3.01
CA TYR A 27 -4.14 -14.12 1.66
C TYR A 27 -5.13 -13.36 0.76
N ILE A 28 -5.24 -12.04 0.95
CA ILE A 28 -6.14 -11.18 0.18
C ILE A 28 -5.61 -11.14 -1.25
N THR A 29 -6.48 -11.41 -2.21
CA THR A 29 -6.13 -11.37 -3.63
C THR A 29 -6.52 -10.04 -4.26
N GLY A 30 -5.69 -9.56 -5.19
CA GLY A 30 -5.96 -8.33 -5.95
C GLY A 30 -5.84 -7.06 -5.11
N VAL A 31 -4.95 -7.02 -4.12
CA VAL A 31 -4.63 -5.79 -3.39
C VAL A 31 -3.97 -4.82 -4.34
N LYS A 32 -4.56 -3.63 -4.51
CA LYS A 32 -3.97 -2.56 -5.33
C LYS A 32 -3.88 -1.24 -4.61
N SER A 33 -2.92 -0.42 -5.00
CA SER A 33 -2.71 0.92 -4.44
C SER A 33 -3.94 1.84 -4.57
N GLU A 34 -4.81 1.65 -5.57
CA GLU A 34 -6.03 2.46 -5.73
C GLU A 34 -7.04 2.28 -4.58
N MET A 35 -6.99 1.16 -3.87
CA MET A 35 -7.80 0.93 -2.68
C MET A 35 -7.44 1.91 -1.54
N MET A 36 -6.23 2.48 -1.59
CA MET A 36 -5.64 3.36 -0.58
C MET A 36 -5.48 4.80 -1.08
N LYS A 37 -6.16 5.18 -2.18
CA LYS A 37 -6.00 6.46 -2.88
C LYS A 37 -6.26 7.72 -2.05
N ASN A 38 -6.84 7.62 -0.84
CA ASN A 38 -7.11 8.77 0.03
C ASN A 38 -6.40 8.69 1.41
N PHE A 39 -5.45 7.75 1.60
CA PHE A 39 -4.79 7.53 2.89
C PHE A 39 -3.61 8.48 3.11
N CYS A 40 -3.91 9.79 3.16
CA CYS A 40 -2.89 10.82 3.36
C CYS A 40 -2.19 10.77 4.73
N ASN A 41 -2.89 10.27 5.75
CA ASN A 41 -2.37 10.21 7.11
C ASN A 41 -1.65 8.89 7.42
N LEU A 42 -1.52 7.99 6.44
CA LEU A 42 -0.94 6.67 6.67
C LEU A 42 0.53 6.76 7.07
N ARG A 43 0.84 6.19 8.22
CA ARG A 43 2.18 6.08 8.80
C ARG A 43 2.70 4.64 8.73
N TRP A 44 1.80 3.68 8.78
CA TRP A 44 2.13 2.27 8.83
C TRP A 44 1.26 1.46 7.89
N LEU A 45 1.88 0.75 6.95
CA LEU A 45 1.21 -0.11 5.99
C LEU A 45 1.86 -1.50 5.99
N GLU A 46 1.15 -2.49 6.51
CA GLU A 46 1.54 -3.90 6.47
C GLU A 46 0.59 -4.71 5.59
N LEU A 47 1.13 -5.24 4.50
CA LEU A 47 0.41 -6.06 3.52
C LEU A 47 1.06 -7.43 3.32
N TRP A 48 1.97 -7.83 4.21
CA TRP A 48 2.75 -9.06 4.08
C TRP A 48 1.86 -10.31 3.88
N SER A 49 2.33 -11.31 3.12
CA SER A 49 1.53 -12.51 2.82
C SER A 49 0.13 -12.23 2.22
N ASN A 50 0.03 -11.26 1.31
CA ASN A 50 -1.12 -11.03 0.41
C ASN A 50 -0.67 -10.99 -1.06
N GLU A 51 -1.61 -11.00 -2.00
CA GLU A 51 -1.33 -10.89 -3.43
C GLU A 51 -1.57 -9.47 -3.95
N ILE A 52 -0.48 -8.78 -4.31
CA ILE A 52 -0.48 -7.40 -4.83
C ILE A 52 -0.51 -7.39 -6.37
N ASN A 53 0.28 -8.26 -7.02
CA ASN A 53 0.37 -8.37 -8.48
C ASN A 53 0.64 -7.02 -9.20
N GLN A 54 1.42 -6.14 -8.59
CA GLN A 54 1.88 -4.87 -9.19
C GLN A 54 3.41 -4.83 -9.22
N ASP A 55 3.96 -3.98 -10.08
CA ASP A 55 5.35 -3.55 -9.95
C ASP A 55 5.50 -2.63 -8.73
N MET A 56 6.65 -2.69 -8.05
CA MET A 56 6.93 -1.86 -6.88
C MET A 56 6.78 -0.35 -7.16
N ALA A 57 7.26 0.13 -8.32
CA ALA A 57 7.11 1.52 -8.71
C ALA A 57 5.65 1.88 -8.92
N GLU A 58 4.90 1.02 -9.60
CA GLU A 58 3.46 1.19 -9.85
C GLU A 58 2.67 1.26 -8.54
N PHE A 59 2.91 0.33 -7.61
CA PHE A 59 2.23 0.28 -6.33
C PHE A 59 2.45 1.57 -5.53
N MET A 60 3.70 1.98 -5.40
CA MET A 60 4.07 3.18 -4.64
C MET A 60 3.61 4.48 -5.31
N GLU A 61 3.64 4.60 -6.64
CA GLU A 61 3.13 5.79 -7.32
C GLU A 61 1.61 5.92 -7.26
N GLY A 62 0.88 4.80 -7.15
CA GLY A 62 -0.58 4.80 -6.98
C GLY A 62 -1.04 5.20 -5.58
N LEU A 63 -0.16 5.20 -4.57
CA LEU A 63 -0.44 5.79 -3.27
C LEU A 63 -0.53 7.32 -3.37
N PRO A 64 -1.40 7.99 -2.60
CA PRO A 64 -1.58 9.42 -2.74
C PRO A 64 -0.32 10.21 -2.36
N ARG A 65 -0.09 11.33 -3.03
CA ARG A 65 1.16 12.12 -2.91
C ARG A 65 1.54 12.50 -1.47
N CYS A 66 0.53 12.81 -0.66
CA CYS A 66 0.67 13.10 0.77
C CYS A 66 1.30 11.94 1.57
N THR A 67 1.06 10.69 1.17
CA THR A 67 1.61 9.49 1.83
C THR A 67 3.13 9.42 1.76
N LYS A 68 3.74 10.01 0.71
CA LYS A 68 5.21 10.10 0.59
C LYS A 68 5.85 10.86 1.76
N SER A 69 5.11 11.80 2.35
CA SER A 69 5.55 12.62 3.47
C SER A 69 5.04 12.14 4.83
N SER A 70 4.27 11.05 4.92
CA SER A 70 3.73 10.54 6.19
C SER A 70 4.10 9.09 6.49
N LEU A 71 4.25 8.25 5.46
CA LEU A 71 4.53 6.82 5.64
C LEU A 71 5.91 6.58 6.23
N GLN A 72 5.95 5.73 7.27
CA GLN A 72 7.15 5.41 8.05
C GLN A 72 7.52 3.93 7.91
N THR A 73 6.52 3.07 7.82
CA THR A 73 6.71 1.64 7.64
C THR A 73 5.90 1.17 6.44
N LEU A 74 6.58 0.48 5.53
CA LEU A 74 5.99 -0.24 4.42
C LEU A 74 6.49 -1.69 4.47
N ASP A 75 5.57 -2.62 4.70
CA ASP A 75 5.87 -4.05 4.70
C ASP A 75 5.08 -4.77 3.60
N LEU A 76 5.81 -5.21 2.58
CA LEU A 76 5.33 -5.97 1.43
C LEU A 76 6.03 -7.35 1.39
N SER A 77 6.56 -7.82 2.52
CA SER A 77 7.22 -9.12 2.65
C SER A 77 6.30 -10.29 2.27
N ALA A 78 6.86 -11.37 1.73
CA ALA A 78 6.09 -12.53 1.31
C ALA A 78 4.87 -12.21 0.41
N THR A 79 4.98 -11.19 -0.45
CA THR A 79 3.99 -10.88 -1.50
C THR A 79 4.50 -11.28 -2.88
N ASN A 80 3.65 -11.21 -3.89
CA ASN A 80 4.03 -11.40 -5.29
C ASN A 80 4.35 -10.07 -6.01
N ILE A 81 4.81 -9.06 -5.26
CA ILE A 81 5.23 -7.79 -5.84
C ILE A 81 6.46 -8.01 -6.75
N THR A 82 6.46 -7.35 -7.90
CA THR A 82 7.54 -7.49 -8.90
C THR A 82 8.32 -6.19 -9.05
N GLY A 83 9.37 -6.20 -9.87
CA GLY A 83 10.22 -5.03 -10.08
C GLY A 83 11.32 -4.86 -9.03
N GLY A 84 11.87 -3.65 -8.99
CA GLY A 84 12.94 -3.27 -8.07
C GLY A 84 12.59 -2.04 -7.26
N ILE A 85 13.43 -1.72 -6.26
CA ILE A 85 13.30 -0.48 -5.49
C ILE A 85 13.46 0.70 -6.45
N PRO A 86 12.45 1.59 -6.57
CA PRO A 86 12.52 2.71 -7.51
C PRO A 86 13.61 3.71 -7.11
N SER A 87 14.29 4.32 -8.10
CA SER A 87 15.38 5.26 -7.86
C SER A 87 14.96 6.51 -7.06
N TRP A 88 13.67 6.85 -7.11
CA TRP A 88 13.07 7.97 -6.39
C TRP A 88 12.62 7.62 -4.97
N ILE A 89 12.98 6.45 -4.42
CA ILE A 89 12.59 6.02 -3.07
C ILE A 89 12.94 7.07 -1.99
N ASN A 90 13.99 7.86 -2.23
CA ASN A 90 14.40 8.99 -1.39
C ASN A 90 13.35 10.12 -1.27
N HIS A 91 12.37 10.19 -2.17
CA HIS A 91 11.24 11.12 -2.05
C HIS A 91 10.26 10.73 -0.93
N TRP A 92 10.33 9.49 -0.43
CA TRP A 92 9.57 9.02 0.72
C TRP A 92 10.29 9.41 2.01
N SER A 93 10.33 10.71 2.26
CA SER A 93 11.23 11.35 3.23
C SER A 93 11.05 10.90 4.67
N ASN A 94 9.91 10.31 5.01
CA ASN A 94 9.62 9.79 6.35
C ASN A 94 9.69 8.27 6.45
N LEU A 95 9.99 7.55 5.35
CA LEU A 95 10.11 6.10 5.35
C LEU A 95 11.35 5.67 6.14
N ARG A 96 11.14 4.81 7.14
CA ARG A 96 12.17 4.32 8.06
C ARG A 96 12.35 2.81 7.97
N SER A 97 11.28 2.10 7.60
CA SER A 97 11.29 0.65 7.44
C SER A 97 10.65 0.27 6.12
N LEU A 98 11.39 -0.47 5.31
CA LEU A 98 10.93 -1.08 4.06
C LEU A 98 11.27 -2.56 4.09
N GLN A 99 10.23 -3.41 4.12
CA GLN A 99 10.37 -4.86 4.14
C GLN A 99 9.82 -5.45 2.84
N LEU A 100 10.64 -6.26 2.14
CA LEU A 100 10.33 -6.79 0.81
C LEU A 100 10.56 -8.31 0.67
N SER A 101 11.28 -8.93 1.60
CA SER A 101 11.66 -10.36 1.54
C SER A 101 10.53 -11.27 2.00
#